data_AF-A0A1A2ZVP5-F1
#
_entry.id   AF-A0A1A2ZVP5-F1
#
_cell.length_a   1.000
_cell.length_b   1.000
_cell.length_c   1.000
_cell.angle_alpha   90.00
_cell.angle_beta   90.00
_cell.angle_gamma   90.00
#
_symmetry.space_group_name_H-M   'P 1'
#
loop_
_entity.id
_entity.type
_entity.pdbx_description
1 polymer ?
#
loop_
_entity_poly.entity_id
_entity_poly.type
_entity_poly.pdbx_seq_one_letter_code
_entity_poly.pdbx_strand_id
1 'polypeptide(L)' 'MGGAPPAVVIAVVLSIAVLALPVKQRCGAPGLSCATAVDPQGNVHYYYEVEPVGVYLAEIVAGSNIRLYYTSGEDLEKAR' A
#
# COMPACT_ATOMS: atom_id res chain seq x y z
N MET A 1 28.11 20.66 20.13
CA MET A 1 26.90 20.20 19.43
C MET A 1 27.13 20.38 17.94
N GLY A 2 27.65 19.36 17.25
CA GLY A 2 27.80 19.39 15.79
C GLY A 2 26.47 18.95 15.17
N GLY A 3 25.73 19.90 14.59
CA GLY A 3 24.51 19.58 13.84
C GLY A 3 24.85 18.81 12.57
N ALA A 4 23.95 17.96 12.10
CA ALA A 4 24.08 17.34 10.79
C ALA A 4 24.11 18.44 9.69
N PRO A 5 24.87 18.25 8.61
CA PRO A 5 24.85 19.18 7.48
C PRO A 5 23.42 19.37 6.96
N PRO A 6 23.05 20.58 6.49
CA PRO A 6 21.68 20.85 6.02
C PRO A 6 21.26 19.89 4.89
N ALA A 7 22.20 19.48 4.04
CA ALA A 7 21.95 18.48 3.00
C ALA A 7 21.49 17.13 3.55
N VAL A 8 22.04 16.68 4.69
CA VAL A 8 21.65 15.42 5.34
C VAL A 8 20.23 15.53 5.87
N VAL A 9 19.90 16.66 6.51
CA VAL A 9 18.54 16.90 7.02
C VAL A 9 17.53 16.88 5.86
N ILE A 10 17.82 17.58 4.78
CA ILE A 10 16.96 17.62 3.59
C ILE A 10 16.78 16.21 3.01
N ALA A 11 17.87 15.45 2.85
CA ALA A 11 17.81 14.09 2.31
C ALA A 11 16.92 13.17 3.17
N VAL A 12 17.04 13.25 4.49
CA VAL A 12 16.19 12.48 5.42
C VAL A 12 14.72 12.88 5.28
N VAL A 13 14.41 14.18 5.25
CA VAL A 13 13.03 14.65 5.10
C VAL A 13 12.42 14.19 3.77
N LEU A 14 13.17 14.29 2.66
CA LEU A 14 12.70 13.82 1.36
C LEU A 14 12.48 12.30 1.34
N SER A 15 13.36 11.54 1.98
CA SER A 15 13.22 10.08 2.08
C SER A 15 11.94 9.70 2.83
N ILE A 16 11.66 10.35 3.96
CA ILE A 16 10.44 10.14 4.73
C ILE A 16 9.21 10.53 3.90
N ALA A 17 9.26 11.66 3.18
CA ALA A 17 8.16 12.10 2.34
C ALA A 17 7.84 11.08 1.23
N VAL A 18 8.86 10.51 0.57
CA VAL A 18 8.68 9.46 -0.44
C VAL A 18 8.09 8.19 0.18
N LEU A 19 8.59 7.76 1.34
CA LEU A 19 8.07 6.58 2.05
C LEU A 19 6.63 6.74 2.52
N ALA A 20 6.18 7.98 2.73
CA ALA A 20 4.80 8.31 3.10
C ALA A 20 3.87 8.52 1.90
N LEU A 21 4.36 8.40 0.65
CA LEU A 21 3.48 8.52 -0.52
C LEU A 21 2.45 7.38 -0.51
N PRO A 22 1.19 7.65 -0.88
CA PRO A 22 0.16 6.64 -0.92
C PRO A 22 0.33 5.74 -2.14
N VAL A 23 0.27 4.43 -1.93
CA VAL A 23 0.18 3.42 -2.99
C VAL A 23 -1.07 2.58 -2.75
N LYS A 24 -1.82 2.29 -3.82
CA LYS A 24 -2.99 1.42 -3.76
C LYS A 24 -2.58 -0.01 -4.07
N GLN A 25 -2.77 -0.91 -3.12
CA GLN A 25 -2.59 -2.35 -3.30
C GLN A 25 -3.91 -3.07 -3.27
N ARG A 26 -4.10 -3.97 -4.24
CA ARG A 26 -5.19 -4.95 -4.17
C ARG A 26 -4.76 -6.11 -3.30
N CYS A 27 -5.73 -6.66 -2.57
CA CYS A 27 -5.57 -7.87 -1.78
C CYS A 27 -4.65 -7.75 -0.56
N GLY A 28 -4.56 -6.54 -0.01
CA GLY A 28 -3.83 -6.25 1.23
C GLY A 28 -2.34 -6.13 1.02
N ALA A 29 -1.69 -7.13 0.41
CA ALA A 29 -0.24 -7.15 0.23
C ALA A 29 0.19 -7.64 -1.17
N PRO A 30 1.38 -7.24 -1.66
CA PRO A 30 1.89 -7.65 -2.96
C PRO A 30 1.98 -9.16 -3.12
N GLY A 31 1.42 -9.66 -4.22
CA GLY A 31 1.42 -11.09 -4.55
C GLY A 31 0.30 -11.90 -3.88
N LEU A 32 -0.51 -11.29 -2.99
CA LEU A 32 -1.71 -11.92 -2.50
C LEU A 32 -2.83 -11.87 -3.54
N SER A 33 -3.69 -12.88 -3.51
CA SER A 33 -4.88 -12.97 -4.35
C SER A 33 -6.12 -13.00 -3.48
N CYS A 34 -7.07 -12.15 -3.80
CA CYS A 34 -8.35 -12.03 -3.17
C CYS A 34 -9.37 -11.73 -4.28
N ALA A 35 -10.46 -12.47 -4.30
CA ALA A 35 -11.60 -12.19 -5.15
C ALA A 35 -12.81 -12.77 -4.43
N THR A 36 -13.91 -12.03 -4.43
CA THR A 36 -15.19 -12.59 -4.00
C THR A 36 -15.80 -13.44 -5.11
N ALA A 37 -16.80 -14.25 -4.75
CA ALA A 37 -17.66 -14.85 -5.76
C ALA A 37 -18.38 -13.75 -6.56
N VAL A 38 -18.70 -14.05 -7.82
CA VAL A 38 -19.43 -13.13 -8.69
C VAL A 38 -20.78 -12.80 -8.06
N ASP A 39 -21.07 -11.51 -7.90
CA ASP A 39 -22.32 -11.03 -7.34
C ASP A 39 -23.50 -11.18 -8.34
N PRO A 40 -24.76 -11.01 -7.90
CA PRO A 40 -25.93 -11.10 -8.80
C PRO A 40 -25.94 -10.08 -9.94
N GLN A 41 -25.13 -9.02 -9.86
CA GLN A 41 -24.98 -7.99 -10.89
C GLN A 41 -23.83 -8.31 -11.87
N GLY A 42 -23.13 -9.43 -11.67
CA GLY A 42 -22.02 -9.86 -12.51
C GLY A 42 -20.67 -9.24 -12.17
N ASN A 43 -20.46 -8.72 -10.95
CA ASN A 43 -19.19 -8.13 -10.53
C ASN A 43 -18.40 -9.03 -9.59
N VAL A 44 -17.08 -8.96 -9.69
CA VAL A 44 -16.09 -9.45 -8.72
C VAL A 44 -15.65 -8.28 -7.86
N HIS A 45 -15.60 -8.50 -6.54
CA HIS A 45 -15.15 -7.49 -5.59
C HIS A 45 -13.71 -7.79 -5.19
N TYR A 46 -12.84 -6.78 -5.33
CA TYR A 46 -11.44 -6.84 -4.95
C TYR A 46 -11.20 -5.90 -3.78
N TYR A 47 -10.89 -6.46 -2.62
CA TYR A 47 -10.44 -5.68 -1.49
C TYR A 47 -9.14 -4.93 -1.84
N TYR A 48 -9.01 -3.67 -1.43
CA TYR A 48 -7.80 -2.89 -1.57
C TYR A 48 -7.47 -2.11 -0.30
N GLU A 49 -6.18 -1.85 -0.13
CA GLU A 49 -5.63 -0.96 0.89
C GLU A 49 -4.84 0.16 0.18
N VAL A 50 -4.90 1.38 0.71
CA VAL A 50 -4.03 2.48 0.31
C VAL A 50 -3.07 2.70 1.45
N GLU A 51 -1.81 2.38 1.24
CA GLU A 51 -0.79 2.31 2.28
C GLU A 51 0.42 3.19 1.92
N PRO A 52 1.28 3.52 2.90
CA PRO A 52 2.56 4.17 2.62
C PRO A 52 3.47 3.26 1.78
N VAL A 53 4.21 3.83 0.83
CA VAL A 53 5.27 3.09 0.09
C VAL A 53 6.21 2.34 1.01
N GLY A 54 6.51 2.89 2.19
CA GLY A 54 7.34 2.21 3.19
C GLY A 54 6.73 0.91 3.71
N VAL A 55 5.41 0.84 3.88
CA VAL A 55 4.71 -0.38 4.31
C VAL A 55 4.72 -1.39 3.18
N TYR A 56 4.34 -0.97 1.99
CA TYR A 56 4.41 -1.81 0.78
C TYR A 56 5.78 -2.49 0.61
N LEU A 57 6.88 -1.73 0.77
CA LEU A 57 8.23 -2.29 0.70
C LEU A 57 8.54 -3.25 1.84
N ALA A 58 8.05 -2.98 3.05
CA ALA A 58 8.20 -3.87 4.19
C ALA A 58 7.42 -5.19 4.00
N GLU A 59 6.23 -5.14 3.40
CA GLU A 59 5.43 -6.32 3.09
C GLU A 59 6.08 -7.22 2.05
N ILE A 60 6.76 -6.66 1.03
CA ILE A 60 7.56 -7.46 0.08
C ILE A 60 8.63 -8.27 0.82
N VAL A 61 9.31 -7.64 1.78
CA VAL A 61 10.39 -8.28 2.54
C VAL A 61 9.83 -9.29 3.55
N ALA A 62 8.71 -8.97 4.20
CA ALA A 62 8.08 -9.83 5.20
C ALA A 62 7.29 -11.00 4.59
N GLY A 63 6.78 -10.85 3.37
CA GLY A 63 5.88 -11.81 2.73
C GLY A 63 4.52 -11.93 3.41
N SER A 64 4.08 -10.90 4.13
CA SER A 64 2.84 -10.88 4.90
C SER A 64 2.20 -9.50 4.90
N ASN A 65 0.87 -9.45 5.00
CA ASN A 65 0.13 -8.18 5.16
C ASN A 65 0.43 -7.55 6.54
N ILE A 66 0.90 -6.30 6.51
CA ILE A 66 1.03 -5.40 7.65
C ILE A 66 -0.17 -4.45 7.60
N ARG A 67 -1.10 -4.57 8.57
CA ARG A 67 -2.30 -3.72 8.67
C ARG A 67 -1.99 -2.28 9.08
N LEU A 68 -1.23 -1.56 8.26
CA LEU A 68 -0.91 -0.15 8.38
C LEU A 68 -1.18 0.55 7.06
N TYR A 69 -2.40 1.04 6.91
CA TYR A 69 -2.89 1.70 5.72
C TYR A 69 -3.55 3.03 6.08
N TYR A 70 -3.57 3.97 5.12
CA TYR A 70 -4.30 5.23 5.23
C TYR A 70 -5.80 5.02 5.07
N THR A 71 -6.20 4.19 4.12
CA THR A 71 -7.61 3.85 3.85
C THR A 71 -7.72 2.48 3.20
N SER A 72 -8.91 1.89 3.20
CA SER A 72 -9.21 0.60 2.56
C SER A 72 -10.61 0.60 1.97
N GLY A 73 -10.85 -0.26 0.98
CA GLY A 73 -12.16 -0.38 0.35
C GLY A 73 -12.25 -1.55 -0.62
N GLU A 74 -13.22 -1.50 -1.53
CA GLU A 74 -13.44 -2.53 -2.56
C GLU A 74 -13.50 -1.91 -3.95
N ASP A 75 -12.80 -2.54 -4.89
CA ASP A 75 -12.90 -2.27 -6.33
C ASP A 75 -13.90 -3.27 -6.94
N LEU A 76 -14.77 -2.79 -7.82
CA LEU A 76 -15.72 -3.61 -8.57
C LEU A 76 -15.21 -3.80 -10.00
N GLU A 77 -15.08 -5.06 -10.44
CA GLU A 77 -14.79 -5.38 -11.84
C GLU A 77 -15.82 -6.36 -12.37
N LYS A 78 -16.29 -6.16 -13.62
CA LYS A 78 -17.19 -7.14 -14.24
C LYS A 78 -16.50 -8.47 -14.47
N ALA A 79 -17.16 -9.56 -14.08
CA ALA A 79 -16.81 -10.89 -14.54
C ALA A 79 -17.02 -10.93 -16.06
N ARG A 80 -15.97 -11.30 -16.79
CA ARG A 80 -15.94 -11.33 -18.26
C ARG A 80 -16.90 -12.36 -18.85
#